data_AF-A0A1B6HT71-F1
#
_entry.id   AF-A0A1B6HT71-F1
#
_cell.length_a   1.000
_cell.length_b   1.000
_cell.length_c   1.000
_cell.angle_alpha   90.00
_cell.angle_beta   90.00
_cell.angle_gamma   90.00
#
_symmetry.space_group_name_H-M   'P 1'
#
loop_
_entity.id
_entity.type
_entity.pdbx_description
1 polymer ?
#
loop_
_entity_poly.entity_id
_entity_poly.type
_entity_poly.pdbx_seq_one_letter_code
_entity_poly.pdbx_strand_id
1 'polypeptide(L)'
;GVSEIVEGRGHRISKVSVLPIVVSDNVGRLSKTKQAVDMLAALGVDEDIARVEKSRTITCGRGKMRGRRYNMRRGPLMIHTDDSLPAFSNIRGLDIININLMSILDLAPGGRLGRLVIWTESAFLRLDALFGAIGGASMLKSGYSLPEPMVSCDDLDEYFYSNEIQTLIGTPNLLPKGSCLKSAEDVAREDEF
;
A
#
# COMPACT_ATOMS: atom_id res chain seq x y z
N GLY A 1 0.01 -2.93 8.14
CA GLY A 1 -0.02 -2.67 6.68
C GLY A 1 1.22 -3.26 6.08
N VAL A 2 1.18 -3.72 4.83
CA VAL A 2 2.32 -4.42 4.21
C VAL A 2 3.32 -3.38 3.67
N SER A 3 4.56 -3.39 4.18
CA SER A 3 5.62 -2.44 3.81
C SER A 3 5.94 -2.48 2.32
N GLU A 4 6.02 -3.69 1.75
CA GLU A 4 6.35 -3.93 0.35
C GLU A 4 5.37 -3.25 -0.60
N ILE A 5 4.07 -3.27 -0.29
CA ILE A 5 3.04 -2.64 -1.14
C ILE A 5 3.18 -1.11 -1.09
N VAL A 6 3.52 -0.56 0.09
CA VAL A 6 3.69 0.89 0.28
C VAL A 6 4.95 1.40 -0.44
N GLU A 7 6.05 0.66 -0.36
CA GLU A 7 7.28 0.96 -1.10
C GLU A 7 7.11 0.75 -2.60
N GLY A 8 6.46 -0.35 -3.01
CA GLY A 8 6.16 -0.66 -4.40
C GLY A 8 5.30 0.40 -5.08
N ARG A 9 4.42 1.09 -4.32
CA ARG A 9 3.70 2.27 -4.81
C ARG A 9 4.63 3.47 -5.06
N GLY A 10 5.73 3.57 -4.33
CA GLY A 10 6.74 4.63 -4.44
C GLY A 10 6.72 5.66 -3.31
N HIS A 11 6.17 5.32 -2.15
CA HIS A 11 6.39 6.08 -0.91
C HIS A 11 7.81 5.86 -0.38
N ARG A 12 8.35 6.85 0.34
CA ARG A 12 9.65 6.74 1.03
C ARG A 12 9.42 6.44 2.50
N ILE A 13 9.66 5.20 2.92
CA ILE A 13 9.41 4.74 4.30
C ILE A 13 10.66 4.23 5.03
N SER A 14 11.86 4.50 4.49
CA SER A 14 13.12 3.99 5.03
C SER A 14 13.41 4.38 6.49
N LYS A 15 12.87 5.51 6.95
CA LYS A 15 13.01 5.99 8.34
C LYS A 15 11.80 5.69 9.22
N VAL A 16 10.73 5.15 8.66
CA VAL A 16 9.51 4.83 9.42
C VAL A 16 9.77 3.58 10.24
N SER A 17 9.43 3.61 11.53
CA SER A 17 9.69 2.49 12.45
C SER A 17 8.80 1.28 12.18
N VAL A 18 7.48 1.49 12.08
CA VAL A 18 6.47 0.41 11.98
C VAL A 18 5.30 0.85 11.10
N LEU A 19 4.74 -0.11 10.35
CA LEU A 19 3.45 0.03 9.65
C LEU A 19 2.43 -0.95 10.25
N PRO A 20 1.22 -0.50 10.68
CA PRO A 20 0.65 0.85 10.53
C PRO A 20 1.23 1.87 11.53
N ILE A 21 1.28 3.14 11.13
CA ILE A 21 1.63 4.25 12.03
C ILE A 21 0.37 4.66 12.78
N VAL A 22 0.38 4.57 14.10
CA VAL A 22 -0.70 5.02 14.98
C VAL A 22 -0.16 6.07 15.93
N VAL A 23 -0.85 7.19 16.06
CA VAL A 23 -0.46 8.33 16.89
C VAL A 23 -1.55 8.68 17.89
N SER A 24 -1.16 9.12 19.09
CA SER A 24 -2.09 9.57 20.13
C SER A 24 -3.02 10.69 19.66
N ASP A 25 -4.26 10.74 20.13
CA ASP A 25 -5.25 11.77 19.74
C ASP A 25 -4.86 13.22 20.09
N ASN A 26 -3.76 13.44 20.82
CA ASN A 26 -3.19 14.76 21.07
C ASN A 26 -2.85 15.54 19.78
N VAL A 27 -2.80 14.89 18.61
CA VAL A 27 -2.59 15.54 17.31
C VAL A 27 -3.65 16.61 17.03
N GLY A 28 -4.89 16.43 17.48
CA GLY A 28 -5.97 17.40 17.31
C GLY A 28 -5.74 18.73 18.04
N ARG A 29 -4.86 18.76 19.05
CA ARG A 29 -4.54 19.97 19.82
C ARG A 29 -3.49 20.86 19.14
N LEU A 30 -2.83 20.37 18.10
CA LEU A 30 -1.82 21.13 17.38
C LEU A 30 -2.50 22.26 16.61
N SER A 31 -2.15 23.51 16.94
CA SER A 31 -2.69 24.70 16.28
C SER A 31 -1.77 25.23 15.18
N LYS A 32 -0.46 25.01 15.31
CA LYS A 32 0.55 25.57 14.39
C LYS A 32 1.05 24.51 13.41
N THR A 33 1.09 24.87 12.13
CA THR A 33 1.64 24.04 11.05
C THR A 33 3.09 23.63 11.30
N LYS A 34 3.89 24.51 11.91
CA LYS A 34 5.27 24.20 12.29
C LYS A 34 5.35 22.97 13.21
N GLN A 35 4.50 22.92 14.23
CA GLN A 35 4.46 21.78 15.16
C GLN A 35 4.04 20.49 14.46
N ALA A 36 3.10 20.58 13.52
CA ALA A 36 2.69 19.45 12.70
C ALA A 36 3.82 18.91 11.81
N VAL A 37 4.64 19.80 11.21
CA VAL A 37 5.82 19.38 10.42
C VAL A 37 6.88 18.73 11.31
N ASP A 38 7.16 19.32 12.47
CA ASP A 38 8.13 18.77 13.44
C ASP A 38 7.73 17.36 13.89
N MET A 39 6.42 17.16 14.11
CA MET A 39 5.83 15.86 14.45
C MET A 39 5.98 14.84 13.31
N LEU A 40 5.68 15.22 12.06
CA LEU A 40 5.83 14.32 10.90
C LEU A 40 7.30 13.94 10.65
N ALA A 41 8.23 14.85 10.95
CA ALA A 41 9.66 14.57 10.90
C ALA A 41 10.09 13.59 12.01
N ALA A 42 9.55 13.73 13.22
CA ALA A 42 9.77 12.77 14.30
C ALA A 42 9.24 11.36 13.99
N LEU A 43 8.19 11.26 13.16
CA LEU A 43 7.66 9.98 12.66
C LEU A 43 8.44 9.39 11.49
N GLY A 44 9.44 10.12 10.93
CA GLY A 44 10.22 9.67 9.78
C GLY A 44 9.49 9.74 8.43
N VAL A 45 8.44 10.58 8.32
CA VAL A 45 7.64 10.76 7.10
C VAL A 45 8.08 12.01 6.30
N ASP A 46 9.09 12.73 6.80
CA ASP A 46 9.68 13.92 6.19
C ASP A 46 10.13 13.70 4.75
N GLU A 47 10.77 12.56 4.47
CA GLU A 47 11.28 12.26 3.13
C GLU A 47 10.15 12.10 2.10
N ASP A 48 9.03 11.50 2.49
CA ASP A 48 7.90 11.32 1.58
C ASP A 48 7.22 12.66 1.26
N ILE A 49 7.10 13.54 2.27
CA ILE A 49 6.55 14.89 2.12
C ILE A 49 7.47 15.73 1.22
N ALA A 50 8.78 15.72 1.49
CA ALA A 50 9.75 16.45 0.68
C ALA A 50 9.78 15.96 -0.78
N ARG A 51 9.60 14.65 -1.02
CA ARG A 51 9.46 14.08 -2.37
C ARG A 51 8.23 14.65 -3.09
N VAL A 52 7.10 14.75 -2.41
CA VAL A 52 5.87 15.29 -3.01
C VAL A 52 6.01 16.78 -3.28
N GLU A 53 6.58 17.55 -2.36
CA GLU A 53 6.80 18.98 -2.56
C GLU A 53 7.68 19.26 -3.79
N LYS A 54 8.79 18.52 -3.93
CA LYS A 54 9.69 18.63 -5.10
C LYS A 54 9.03 18.18 -6.41
N SER A 55 7.98 17.35 -6.35
CA SER A 55 7.34 16.79 -7.55
C SER A 55 6.38 17.74 -8.26
N ARG A 56 6.09 18.90 -7.66
CA ARG A 56 5.13 19.86 -8.21
C ARG A 56 5.68 20.48 -9.51
N THR A 57 5.01 20.21 -10.61
CA THR A 57 5.37 20.73 -11.94
C THR A 57 4.15 21.32 -12.63
N ILE A 58 4.37 22.11 -13.69
CA ILE A 58 3.28 22.64 -14.51
C ILE A 58 2.75 21.50 -15.38
N THR A 59 1.43 21.34 -15.42
CA THR A 59 0.77 20.32 -16.23
C THR A 59 1.04 20.55 -17.72
N CYS A 60 1.45 19.49 -18.41
CA CYS A 60 1.65 19.50 -19.85
C CYS A 60 0.32 19.74 -20.62
N GLY A 61 0.41 20.39 -21.79
CA GLY A 61 -0.72 20.58 -22.69
C GLY A 61 -1.69 21.71 -22.31
N ARG A 62 -2.93 21.64 -22.83
CA ARG A 62 -3.96 22.69 -22.69
C ARG A 62 -4.70 22.67 -21.35
N GLY A 63 -4.53 21.63 -20.53
CA GLY A 63 -5.17 21.53 -19.21
C GLY A 63 -4.79 22.67 -18.27
N LYS A 64 -3.59 23.24 -18.44
CA LYS A 64 -3.11 24.41 -17.68
C LYS A 64 -3.99 25.65 -17.83
N MET A 65 -4.68 25.81 -18.96
CA MET A 65 -5.61 26.92 -19.22
C MET A 65 -6.98 26.69 -18.59
N ARG A 66 -7.34 25.46 -18.23
CA ARG A 66 -8.64 25.07 -17.66
C ARG A 66 -8.62 24.97 -16.13
N GLY A 67 -7.76 25.74 -15.46
CA GLY A 67 -7.61 25.71 -14.00
C GLY A 67 -6.81 24.53 -13.42
N ARG A 68 -6.24 23.64 -14.25
CA ARG A 68 -5.43 22.48 -13.81
C ARG A 68 -3.94 22.71 -14.07
N ARG A 69 -3.42 23.85 -13.61
CA ARG A 69 -2.06 24.32 -13.94
C ARG A 69 -0.94 23.49 -13.34
N TYR A 70 -1.14 22.89 -12.17
CA TYR A 70 -0.10 22.16 -11.46
C TYR A 70 -0.51 20.69 -11.28
N ASN A 71 0.48 19.81 -11.37
CA ASN A 71 0.37 18.40 -11.01
C ASN A 71 1.44 18.06 -9.96
N MET A 72 1.09 17.19 -9.01
CA MET A 72 1.99 16.72 -7.96
C MET A 72 1.66 15.27 -7.59
N ARG A 73 2.62 14.56 -7.01
CA ARG A 73 2.42 13.20 -6.52
C ARG A 73 1.52 13.19 -5.27
N ARG A 74 0.94 12.03 -4.95
CA ARG A 74 0.26 11.81 -3.67
C ARG A 74 1.27 11.39 -2.61
N GLY A 75 1.12 11.95 -1.42
CA GLY A 75 1.94 11.62 -0.25
C GLY A 75 1.10 10.91 0.82
N PRO A 76 1.50 11.03 2.09
CA PRO A 76 0.82 10.35 3.18
C PRO A 76 -0.65 10.76 3.30
N LEU A 77 -1.45 9.86 3.86
CA LEU A 77 -2.84 10.08 4.23
C LEU A 77 -2.95 10.01 5.76
N MET A 78 -3.47 11.05 6.38
CA MET A 78 -3.79 11.04 7.81
C MET A 78 -5.28 10.80 8.00
N ILE A 79 -5.61 9.81 8.83
CA ILE A 79 -6.99 9.45 9.16
C ILE A 79 -7.27 9.77 10.62
N HIS A 80 -8.33 10.52 10.86
CA HIS A 80 -8.72 11.01 12.18
C HIS A 80 -10.22 10.85 12.44
N THR A 81 -10.62 11.04 13.70
CA THR A 81 -12.04 11.06 14.11
C THR A 81 -12.57 12.48 14.31
N ASP A 82 -11.70 13.44 14.60
CA ASP A 82 -12.07 14.84 14.88
C ASP A 82 -12.80 15.53 13.72
N ASP A 83 -13.44 16.67 13.98
CA ASP A 83 -14.13 17.43 12.94
C ASP A 83 -13.16 18.10 11.96
N SER A 84 -12.02 18.61 12.45
CA SER A 84 -11.04 19.30 11.61
C SER A 84 -9.65 19.32 12.24
N LEU A 85 -8.63 19.21 11.38
CA LEU A 85 -7.21 19.30 11.73
C LEU A 85 -6.55 20.46 10.96
N PRO A 86 -6.79 21.72 11.37
CA PRO A 86 -6.37 22.88 10.59
C PRO A 86 -4.85 22.99 10.45
N ALA A 87 -4.08 22.57 11.45
CA ALA A 87 -2.61 22.61 11.43
C ALA A 87 -1.98 21.75 10.32
N PHE A 88 -2.70 20.76 9.81
CA PHE A 88 -2.20 19.86 8.79
C PHE A 88 -2.62 20.26 7.37
N SER A 89 -3.65 21.11 7.24
CA SER A 89 -4.28 21.47 5.95
C SER A 89 -3.35 22.15 4.93
N ASN A 90 -2.34 22.90 5.41
CA ASN A 90 -1.42 23.63 4.54
C ASN A 90 -0.15 22.82 4.18
N ILE A 91 0.00 21.60 4.68
CA ILE A 91 1.16 20.77 4.41
C ILE A 91 1.01 20.12 3.03
N ARG A 92 1.93 20.42 2.12
CA ARG A 92 1.88 19.89 0.76
C ARG A 92 2.15 18.39 0.77
N GLY A 93 1.24 17.62 0.17
CA GLY A 93 1.39 16.18 0.01
C GLY A 93 0.81 15.36 1.15
N LEU A 94 0.33 16.00 2.22
CA LEU A 94 -0.46 15.35 3.24
C LEU A 94 -1.96 15.55 2.93
N ASP A 95 -2.69 14.44 2.76
CA ASP A 95 -4.14 14.49 2.70
C ASP A 95 -4.72 14.07 4.07
N ILE A 96 -5.87 14.62 4.43
CA ILE A 96 -6.51 14.43 5.75
C ILE A 96 -7.94 13.96 5.54
N ILE A 97 -8.36 12.90 6.24
CA ILE A 97 -9.69 12.30 6.08
C ILE A 97 -10.28 11.91 7.42
N ASN A 98 -11.59 12.14 7.55
CA ASN A 98 -12.36 11.58 8.66
C ASN A 98 -12.68 10.10 8.39
N ILE A 99 -12.48 9.26 9.40
CA ILE A 99 -12.74 7.82 9.41
C ILE A 99 -14.13 7.43 8.89
N ASN A 100 -15.16 8.25 9.15
CA ASN A 100 -16.53 7.98 8.71
C ASN A 100 -16.76 8.27 7.22
N LEU A 101 -15.93 9.14 6.62
CA LEU A 101 -16.06 9.60 5.23
C LEU A 101 -14.93 9.07 4.36
N MET A 102 -14.39 7.90 4.71
CA MET A 102 -13.25 7.31 4.01
C MET A 102 -13.63 6.90 2.59
N SER A 103 -12.95 7.51 1.62
CA SER A 103 -13.15 7.24 0.19
C SER A 103 -12.04 6.35 -0.38
N ILE A 104 -12.42 5.50 -1.33
CA ILE A 104 -11.49 4.66 -2.10
C ILE A 104 -10.51 5.52 -2.89
N LEU A 105 -10.93 6.70 -3.34
CA LEU A 105 -10.07 7.61 -4.12
C LEU A 105 -8.84 8.07 -3.34
N ASP A 106 -8.98 8.11 -2.02
CA ASP A 106 -7.91 8.56 -1.14
C ASP A 106 -7.04 7.41 -0.63
N LEU A 107 -7.62 6.23 -0.41
CA LEU A 107 -6.86 5.02 -0.08
C LEU A 107 -6.07 4.48 -1.29
N ALA A 108 -6.72 4.43 -2.45
CA ALA A 108 -6.17 3.86 -3.67
C ALA A 108 -6.23 4.85 -4.86
N PRO A 109 -5.58 6.04 -4.78
CA PRO A 109 -5.60 6.99 -5.89
C PRO A 109 -5.02 6.39 -7.17
N GLY A 110 -5.79 6.47 -8.26
CA GLY A 110 -5.42 5.90 -9.55
C GLY A 110 -5.47 4.37 -9.59
N GLY A 111 -6.21 3.72 -8.68
CA GLY A 111 -6.36 2.26 -8.65
C GLY A 111 -5.14 1.51 -8.11
N ARG A 112 -4.17 2.21 -7.50
CA ARG A 112 -2.97 1.60 -6.88
C ARG A 112 -3.14 1.51 -5.37
N LEU A 113 -2.94 0.33 -4.81
CA LEU A 113 -2.97 0.04 -3.38
C LEU A 113 -1.68 0.51 -2.67
N GLY A 114 -1.65 0.47 -1.34
CA GLY A 114 -0.46 0.76 -0.55
C GLY A 114 -0.16 2.25 -0.40
N ARG A 115 -1.15 3.08 -0.05
CA ARG A 115 -0.84 4.45 0.38
C ARG A 115 -0.19 4.41 1.76
N LEU A 116 0.76 5.31 2.02
CA LEU A 116 1.26 5.52 3.39
C LEU A 116 0.15 6.17 4.23
N VAL A 117 -0.35 5.45 5.24
CA VAL A 117 -1.45 5.91 6.10
C VAL A 117 -0.97 6.10 7.54
N ILE A 118 -1.32 7.24 8.12
CA ILE A 118 -1.10 7.60 9.52
C ILE A 118 -2.47 7.64 10.19
N TRP A 119 -2.63 6.90 11.28
CA TRP A 119 -3.88 6.81 12.04
C TRP A 119 -3.77 7.61 13.33
N THR A 120 -4.85 8.27 13.73
CA THR A 120 -5.04 8.61 15.15
C THR A 120 -5.54 7.39 15.92
N GLU A 121 -5.22 7.34 17.21
CA GLU A 121 -5.61 6.25 18.12
C GLU A 121 -7.12 6.01 18.10
N SER A 122 -7.92 7.07 18.26
CA SER A 122 -9.39 6.99 18.16
C SER A 122 -9.88 6.46 16.82
N ALA A 123 -9.24 6.86 15.71
CA ALA A 123 -9.64 6.44 14.38
C ALA A 123 -9.32 4.96 14.17
N PHE A 124 -8.20 4.50 14.70
CA PHE A 124 -7.79 3.10 14.63
C PHE A 124 -8.76 2.20 15.42
N LEU A 125 -9.14 2.60 16.63
CA LEU A 125 -10.13 1.86 17.43
C LEU A 125 -11.52 1.84 16.76
N ARG A 126 -11.91 2.93 16.11
CA ARG A 126 -13.21 3.04 15.42
C ARG A 126 -13.33 2.15 14.18
N LEU A 127 -12.23 1.66 13.61
CA LEU A 127 -12.27 0.71 12.48
C LEU A 127 -13.00 -0.58 12.83
N ASP A 128 -12.79 -1.09 14.04
CA ASP A 128 -13.39 -2.34 14.49
C ASP A 128 -14.92 -2.21 14.57
N ALA A 129 -15.42 -1.11 15.12
CA ALA A 129 -16.86 -0.82 15.12
C ALA A 129 -17.44 -0.61 13.71
N LEU A 130 -16.65 -0.08 12.77
CA LEU A 130 -17.08 0.21 11.40
C LEU A 130 -17.20 -1.04 10.52
N PHE A 131 -16.23 -1.94 10.60
CA PHE A 131 -16.13 -3.10 9.69
C PHE A 131 -16.36 -4.44 10.39
N GLY A 132 -16.18 -4.51 11.71
CA GLY A 132 -16.27 -5.74 12.49
C GLY A 132 -15.08 -6.68 12.28
N ALA A 133 -15.18 -7.87 12.88
CA ALA A 133 -14.25 -8.96 12.70
C ALA A 133 -14.71 -9.93 11.58
N ILE A 134 -13.82 -10.82 11.14
CA ILE A 134 -14.15 -11.88 10.18
C ILE A 134 -15.25 -12.78 10.80
N GLY A 135 -16.34 -13.00 10.06
CA GLY A 135 -17.51 -13.74 10.54
C GLY A 135 -18.47 -12.97 11.47
N GLY A 136 -18.15 -11.71 11.81
CA GLY A 136 -18.99 -10.84 12.62
C GLY A 136 -19.77 -9.82 11.76
N ALA A 137 -20.98 -9.47 12.21
CA ALA A 137 -21.70 -8.33 11.65
C ALA A 137 -21.07 -7.02 12.16
N SER A 138 -20.94 -6.02 11.29
CA SER A 138 -20.45 -4.72 11.71
C SER A 138 -21.52 -3.93 12.49
N MET A 139 -21.09 -3.09 13.45
CA MET A 139 -22.01 -2.35 14.32
C MET A 139 -22.57 -1.11 13.63
N LEU A 140 -21.71 -0.36 12.93
CA LEU A 140 -22.09 0.92 12.33
C LEU A 140 -22.65 0.76 10.90
N LYS A 141 -22.14 -0.19 10.12
CA LYS A 141 -22.60 -0.43 8.76
C LYS A 141 -23.66 -1.53 8.74
N SER A 142 -24.93 -1.12 8.70
CA SER A 142 -26.04 -2.07 8.65
C SER A 142 -25.91 -3.05 7.47
N GLY A 143 -26.02 -4.35 7.76
CA GLY A 143 -25.97 -5.42 6.77
C GLY A 143 -24.60 -5.68 6.14
N TYR A 144 -23.52 -5.10 6.69
CA TYR A 144 -22.17 -5.31 6.20
C TYR A 144 -21.41 -6.35 7.05
N SER A 145 -20.75 -7.28 6.36
CA SER A 145 -19.78 -8.24 6.91
C SER A 145 -18.53 -8.26 6.04
N LEU A 146 -17.39 -8.58 6.66
CA LEU A 146 -16.13 -8.75 5.93
C LEU A 146 -16.20 -10.01 5.04
N PRO A 147 -15.61 -9.97 3.83
CA PRO A 147 -15.50 -11.15 2.99
C PRO A 147 -14.57 -12.18 3.63
N GLU A 148 -14.97 -13.45 3.59
CA GLU A 148 -14.11 -14.55 4.03
C GLU A 148 -13.08 -14.86 2.94
N PRO A 149 -11.79 -15.02 3.29
CA PRO A 149 -10.77 -15.37 2.32
C PRO A 149 -11.04 -16.78 1.77
N MET A 150 -10.92 -16.94 0.45
CA MET A 150 -11.14 -18.24 -0.21
C MET A 150 -10.06 -19.27 0.14
N VAL A 151 -8.88 -18.80 0.52
CA VAL A 151 -7.71 -19.62 0.89
C VAL A 151 -7.32 -19.22 2.31
N SER A 152 -7.04 -20.22 3.15
CA SER A 152 -6.63 -20.00 4.54
C SER A 152 -5.12 -19.81 4.72
N CYS A 153 -4.32 -20.31 3.78
CA CYS A 153 -2.86 -20.22 3.79
C CYS A 153 -2.38 -19.00 2.99
N ASP A 154 -1.38 -18.29 3.53
CA ASP A 154 -0.77 -17.13 2.88
C ASP A 154 0.24 -17.55 1.79
N ASP A 155 1.09 -18.55 2.09
CA ASP A 155 2.17 -19.03 1.22
C ASP A 155 1.87 -20.41 0.63
N LEU A 156 1.26 -20.42 -0.56
CA LEU A 156 0.93 -21.63 -1.29
C LEU A 156 2.15 -22.47 -1.69
N ASP A 157 3.30 -21.82 -1.88
CA ASP A 157 4.54 -22.50 -2.24
C ASP A 157 5.03 -23.37 -1.08
N GLU A 158 5.03 -22.86 0.15
CA GLU A 158 5.39 -23.65 1.33
C GLU A 158 4.40 -24.80 1.55
N TYR A 159 3.11 -24.53 1.34
CA TYR A 159 2.08 -25.55 1.40
C TYR A 159 2.31 -26.67 0.38
N PHE A 160 2.73 -26.34 -0.85
CA PHE A 160 3.10 -27.33 -1.87
C PHE A 160 4.26 -28.23 -1.42
N TYR A 161 5.26 -27.69 -0.74
CA TYR A 161 6.40 -28.44 -0.22
C TYR A 161 6.12 -29.20 1.08
N SER A 162 4.91 -29.08 1.65
CA SER A 162 4.52 -29.84 2.83
C SER A 162 4.54 -31.35 2.57
N ASN A 163 4.89 -32.11 3.62
CA ASN A 163 4.96 -33.58 3.54
C ASN A 163 3.61 -34.20 3.15
N GLU A 164 2.51 -33.59 3.58
CA GLU A 164 1.15 -34.03 3.28
C GLU A 164 0.90 -34.07 1.77
N ILE A 165 1.35 -33.05 1.04
CA ILE A 165 1.19 -32.97 -0.42
C ILE A 165 2.26 -33.80 -1.13
N GLN A 166 3.51 -33.70 -0.70
CA GLN A 166 4.63 -34.40 -1.34
C GLN A 166 4.52 -35.93 -1.29
N THR A 167 3.85 -36.48 -0.26
CA THR A 167 3.57 -37.92 -0.18
C THR A 167 2.48 -38.40 -1.15
N LEU A 168 1.60 -37.49 -1.59
CA LEU A 168 0.53 -37.79 -2.54
C LEU A 168 0.97 -37.65 -4.00
N ILE A 169 1.96 -36.80 -4.27
CA ILE A 169 2.45 -36.53 -5.62
C ILE A 169 3.36 -37.67 -6.10
N GLY A 170 3.12 -38.14 -7.33
CA GLY A 170 3.99 -39.11 -8.00
C GLY A 170 5.25 -38.47 -8.60
N THR A 171 6.23 -39.29 -8.97
CA THR A 171 7.48 -38.79 -9.56
C THR A 171 7.22 -38.06 -10.89
N PRO A 172 7.60 -36.78 -11.04
CA PRO A 172 7.44 -36.06 -12.28
C PRO A 172 8.42 -36.58 -13.34
N ASN A 173 8.03 -36.48 -14.62
CA ASN A 173 8.95 -36.80 -15.71
C ASN A 173 9.93 -35.63 -15.92
N LEU A 174 11.16 -35.80 -15.43
CA LEU A 174 12.24 -34.81 -15.54
C LEU A 174 13.20 -35.10 -16.72
N LEU A 175 12.84 -36.02 -17.61
CA LEU A 175 13.68 -36.34 -18.76
C LEU A 175 13.85 -35.11 -19.66
N PRO A 176 15.09 -34.80 -20.10
CA PRO A 176 15.31 -33.72 -21.04
C PRO A 176 14.55 -34.01 -22.33
N LYS A 177 13.79 -33.03 -22.82
CA LYS A 177 13.15 -33.14 -24.13
C LYS A 177 14.23 -33.11 -25.20
N GLY A 178 14.38 -34.19 -25.95
CA GLY A 178 15.26 -34.20 -27.12
C GLY A 178 14.78 -33.22 -28.18
N SER A 179 15.71 -32.56 -28.87
CA SER A 179 15.41 -31.82 -30.10
C SER A 179 15.28 -32.81 -31.26
N CYS A 180 14.20 -32.74 -32.02
CA CYS A 180 14.05 -33.56 -33.23
C CYS A 180 14.94 -33.07 -34.38
N LEU A 181 15.49 -31.85 -34.28
CA LEU A 181 16.45 -31.31 -35.22
C LEU A 181 17.86 -31.66 -34.74
N LYS A 182 18.67 -32.17 -35.67
CA LYS A 182 20.11 -32.33 -35.46
C LYS A 182 20.72 -30.94 -35.28
N SER A 183 21.48 -30.74 -34.21
CA SER A 183 22.27 -29.52 -34.07
C SER A 183 23.44 -29.55 -35.07
N ALA A 184 23.99 -28.38 -35.42
CA ALA A 184 25.14 -28.32 -36.32
C ALA A 184 26.35 -29.10 -35.76
N GLU A 185 26.45 -29.19 -34.43
CA GLU A 185 27.46 -29.99 -33.73
C GLU A 185 27.20 -31.49 -33.84
N ASP A 186 25.93 -31.93 -33.87
CA ASP A 186 25.57 -33.33 -34.10
C ASP A 186 25.86 -33.74 -35.55
N VAL A 187 25.66 -32.82 -36.52
CA VAL A 187 26.01 -33.05 -37.93
C VAL A 187 27.53 -33.11 -38.10
N ALA A 188 28.28 -32.18 -37.49
CA ALA A 188 29.74 -32.19 -37.54
C ALA A 188 30.36 -33.43 -36.87
N ARG A 189 29.73 -33.97 -35.81
CA ARG A 189 30.13 -35.24 -35.18
C ARG A 189 29.87 -36.47 -36.05
N GLU A 190 28.87 -36.44 -36.94
CA GLU A 190 28.64 -37.51 -37.91
C GLU A 190 29.70 -37.50 -39.03
N ASP A 191 30.26 -36.34 -39.38
CA ASP A 191 31.28 -36.19 -40.42
C ASP A 191 32.71 -36.59 -39.95
N GLU A 192 32.93 -36.78 -38.64
CA GLU A 192 34.22 -37.16 -38.04
C GLU A 192 34.42 -38.70 -37.86
N PHE A 193 33.38 -39.51 -38.08
CA PHE A 193 33.42 -40.99 -38.01
C PHE A 193 33.47 -41.64 -39.40
#